data_AF-A0A2K8T5J7-F1
#
_entry.id   AF-A0A2K8T5J7-F1
#
_cell.length_a   1.000
_cell.length_b   1.000
_cell.length_c   1.000
_cell.angle_alpha   90.00
_cell.angle_beta   90.00
_cell.angle_gamma   90.00
#
_symmetry.space_group_name_H-M   'P 1'
#
loop_
_entity.id
_entity.type
_entity.pdbx_description
1 polymer ?
#
loop_
_entity_poly.entity_id
_entity_poly.type
_entity_poly.pdbx_seq_one_letter_code
_entity_poly.pdbx_strand_id
1 'polypeptide(L)' 'MGVPEFWRYNGSLLQVYTLAGGQYSEVETSPTFAPVSVKEIPGFIQEANKNGEIATTRVFRAWVQQKISGGEQ' A
#
# COMPACT_ATOMS: atom_id res chain seq x y z
N MET A 1 19.90 -6.71 -3.33
CA MET A 1 18.59 -6.19 -3.77
C MET A 1 18.81 -4.75 -4.19
N GLY A 2 18.30 -4.33 -5.36
CA GLY A 2 18.57 -3.01 -5.96
C GLY A 2 17.31 -2.33 -6.47
N VAL A 3 16.15 -2.70 -5.91
CA VAL A 3 14.87 -2.08 -6.25
C VAL A 3 14.71 -0.77 -5.48
N PRO A 4 14.22 0.32 -6.12
CA PRO A 4 14.02 1.62 -5.47
C PRO A 4 13.06 1.58 -4.28
N GLU A 5 12.07 0.69 -4.32
CA GLU A 5 11.05 0.53 -3.30
C GLU A 5 10.68 -0.95 -3.18
N PHE A 6 10.43 -1.43 -1.96
CA PHE A 6 9.78 -2.72 -1.75
C PHE A 6 8.87 -2.70 -0.52
N TRP A 7 7.86 -3.55 -0.58
CA TRP A 7 6.77 -3.59 0.38
C TRP A 7 6.78 -4.95 1.08
N ARG A 8 6.68 -4.95 2.40
CA ARG A 8 6.70 -6.15 3.22
C ARG A 8 5.45 -6.24 4.07
N TYR A 9 4.62 -7.23 3.78
CA TYR A 9 3.50 -7.59 4.64
C TYR A 9 3.88 -8.77 5.54
N ASN A 10 3.68 -8.65 6.84
CA ASN A 10 4.00 -9.72 7.80
C ASN A 10 2.77 -10.51 8.30
N GLY A 11 1.59 -10.30 7.70
CA GLY A 11 0.32 -10.87 8.16
C GLY A 11 -0.53 -9.92 9.01
N SER A 12 0.07 -8.84 9.52
CA SER A 12 -0.64 -7.82 10.31
C SER A 12 -0.30 -6.40 9.88
N LEU A 13 0.98 -6.13 9.65
CA LEU A 13 1.52 -4.82 9.28
C LEU A 13 2.10 -4.87 7.88
N LEU A 14 1.84 -3.81 7.11
CA LEU A 14 2.50 -3.54 5.83
C LEU A 14 3.51 -2.41 6.04
N GLN A 15 4.78 -2.71 5.78
CA GLN A 15 5.90 -1.77 5.88
C GLN A 15 6.43 -1.49 4.48
N VAL A 16 6.84 -0.24 4.25
CA VAL A 16 7.46 0.18 3.00
C VAL A 16 8.88 0.58 3.25
N TYR A 17 9.77 0.12 2.37
CA TYR A 17 11.18 0.48 2.41
C TYR A 17 11.57 1.11 1.09
N THR A 18 12.33 2.20 1.17
CA THR A 18 12.95 2.84 0.02
C THR A 18 14.46 2.71 0.08
N LEU A 19 15.09 2.56 -1.08
CA LEU A 19 16.54 2.49 -1.20
C LEU A 19 17.10 3.92 -1.28
N ALA A 20 17.79 4.36 -0.23
CA ALA A 20 18.47 5.64 -0.19
C ALA A 20 19.95 5.43 0.19
N GLY A 21 20.88 5.91 -0.64
CA GLY A 21 22.31 5.79 -0.36
C GLY A 21 22.82 4.35 -0.26
N GLY A 22 22.15 3.39 -0.91
CA GLY A 22 22.50 1.97 -0.84
C GLY A 22 21.94 1.23 0.38
N GLN A 23 21.15 1.89 1.23
CA GLN A 23 20.51 1.29 2.39
C GLN A 23 18.98 1.43 2.32
N TYR A 24 18.29 0.45 2.88
CA TYR A 24 16.83 0.45 2.95
C TYR A 24 16.37 1.12 4.24
N SER A 25 15.52 2.14 4.09
CA SER A 25 14.91 2.87 5.20
C SER A 25 13.40 2.71 5.16
N GLU A 26 12.79 2.49 6.33
CA GLU A 26 11.33 2.43 6.44
C GLU A 26 10.72 3.81 6.22
N VAL A 27 9.67 3.87 5.41
CA VAL A 27 8.92 5.10 5.14
C VAL A 27 7.45 4.90 5.45
N GLU A 28 6.81 5.95 5.95
CA GLU A 28 5.37 5.90 6.28
C GLU A 28 4.48 6.07 5.05
N THR A 29 4.99 6.74 4.01
CA THR A 29 4.31 6.97 2.74
C THR A 29 5.15 6.41 1.60
N SER A 30 4.50 5.71 0.68
CA SER A 30 5.15 5.25 -0.54
C SER A 30 5.30 6.43 -1.50
N PRO A 31 6.50 6.76 -1.98
CA PRO A 31 6.66 7.72 -3.08
C PRO A 31 5.97 7.26 -4.37
N THR A 32 5.88 5.94 -4.63
CA THR A 32 5.15 5.39 -5.78
C THR A 32 3.63 5.57 -5.67
N PHE A 33 3.11 5.53 -4.45
CA PHE A 33 1.69 5.67 -4.14
C PHE A 33 1.43 6.82 -3.17
N ALA A 34 1.93 8.01 -3.51
CA ALA A 34 1.87 9.20 -2.66
C ALA A 34 0.49 9.55 -2.06
N PRO A 35 -0.65 9.40 -2.78
CA PRO A 35 -1.97 9.72 -2.21
C PRO A 35 -2.56 8.59 -1.34
N VAL A 36 -1.90 7.44 -1.25
CA VAL A 36 -2.44 6.24 -0.60
C VAL A 36 -1.67 5.96 0.69
N SER A 37 -2.37 6.01 1.82
CA SER A 37 -1.77 5.61 3.09
C SER A 37 -1.61 4.09 3.13
N VAL A 38 -0.35 3.65 3.15
CA VAL A 38 0.00 2.23 3.09
C VAL A 38 -0.49 1.47 4.34
N LYS A 39 -0.72 2.19 5.44
CA LYS A 39 -1.30 1.68 6.69
C LYS A 39 -2.76 1.23 6.55
N GLU A 40 -3.50 1.72 5.55
CA GLU A 40 -4.90 1.33 5.32
C GLU A 40 -5.03 0.01 4.53
N ILE A 41 -3.97 -0.39 3.83
CA ILE A 41 -3.96 -1.56 2.92
C ILE A 41 -4.14 -2.91 3.65
N PRO A 42 -3.51 -3.16 4.83
CA PRO A 42 -3.74 -4.39 5.60
C PRO A 42 -5.21 -4.70 5.91
N GLY A 43 -6.07 -3.69 6.01
CA GLY A 43 -7.51 -3.88 6.23
C GLY A 43 -8.17 -4.64 5.08
N PHE A 44 -7.81 -4.30 3.84
CA PHE A 44 -8.30 -5.00 2.65
C PHE A 44 -7.77 -6.44 2.58
N ILE A 45 -6.53 -6.69 3.01
CA ILE A 45 -5.99 -8.06 3.02
C ILE A 45 -6.80 -8.94 4.00
N GLN A 46 -7.15 -8.39 5.17
CA GLN A 46 -8.00 -9.09 6.14
C GLN A 46 -9.44 -9.28 5.65
N GLU A 47 -9.98 -8.29 4.92
CA GLU A 47 -11.32 -8.38 4.35
C GLU A 47 -11.39 -9.43 3.24
N ALA A 48 -10.36 -9.55 2.40
CA ALA A 48 -10.27 -10.56 1.36
C ALA A 48 -10.33 -11.99 1.93
N ASN A 49 -9.70 -12.21 3.10
CA ASN A 49 -9.77 -13.49 3.82
C ASN A 49 -11.17 -13.82 4.32
N LYS A 50 -12.04 -12.83 4.53
CA LYS A 50 -13.41 -13.01 5.06
C LYS A 50 -14.48 -13.03 3.97
N ASN A 51 -14.39 -12.10 3.03
CA ASN A 51 -15.43 -11.79 2.05
C ASN A 51 -15.07 -12.28 0.62
N GLY A 52 -13.86 -12.81 0.43
CA GLY A 52 -13.35 -13.29 -0.83
C GLY A 52 -12.56 -12.25 -1.62
N GLU A 53 -11.47 -12.71 -2.26
CA GLU A 53 -10.50 -11.86 -2.97
C GLU A 53 -11.12 -10.99 -4.07
N ILE A 54 -12.09 -11.51 -4.82
CA ILE A 54 -12.71 -10.81 -5.95
C ILE A 54 -13.50 -9.58 -5.47
N ALA A 55 -14.31 -9.74 -4.43
CA ALA A 55 -15.13 -8.66 -3.89
C ALA A 55 -14.23 -7.56 -3.31
N THR A 56 -13.26 -7.95 -2.48
CA THR A 56 -12.35 -7.00 -1.86
C THR A 56 -11.43 -6.30 -2.85
N THR A 57 -11.00 -6.97 -3.92
CA THR A 57 -10.22 -6.33 -5.00
C THR A 57 -11.01 -5.21 -5.69
N ARG A 58 -12.33 -5.35 -5.86
CA ARG A 58 -13.18 -4.29 -6.42
C ARG A 58 -13.25 -3.08 -5.50
N VAL A 59 -13.47 -3.31 -4.20
CA VAL A 59 -13.53 -2.25 -3.19
C VAL A 59 -12.18 -1.54 -3.08
N PHE A 60 -11.09 -2.30 -3.03
CA PHE A 60 -9.72 -1.77 -3.01
C PHE A 60 -9.44 -0.86 -4.21
N ARG A 61 -9.76 -1.30 -5.44
CA ARG A 61 -9.57 -0.49 -6.65
C ARG A 61 -10.38 0.80 -6.61
N ALA A 62 -11.64 0.74 -6.20
CA ALA A 62 -12.49 1.93 -6.08
C ALA A 62 -11.94 2.93 -5.06
N TRP A 63 -11.43 2.43 -3.92
CA TRP A 63 -10.79 3.25 -2.90
C TRP A 63 -9.49 3.90 -3.42
N VAL A 64 -8.62 3.15 -4.08
CA VAL A 64 -7.39 3.71 -4.70
C VAL A 64 -7.73 4.80 -5.72
N GLN A 65 -8.74 4.55 -6.57
CA GLN A 65 -9.19 5.55 -7.55
C GLN A 65 -9.68 6.83 -6.88
N GLN A 66 -10.46 6.76 -5.79
CA GLN A 66 -10.88 7.94 -5.04
C GLN A 66 -9.70 8.73 -4.47
N LYS A 67 -8.67 8.05 -3.95
CA LYS A 67 -7.48 8.70 -3.40
C LYS A 67 -6.64 9.39 -4.47
N ILE A 68 -6.53 8.80 -5.66
CA ILE A 68 -5.76 9.38 -6.78
C ILE A 68 -6.55 10.50 -7.47
N SER A 69 -7.85 10.33 -7.68
CA SER A 69 -8.70 11.34 -8.35
C SER A 69 -9.07 12.52 -7.46
N GLY A 70 -8.93 12.41 -6.14
CA GLY A 70 -9.15 13.51 -5.17
C GLY A 70 -7.92 14.38 -4.90
N GLY A 71 -6.85 14.26 -5.69
CA GLY A 71 -5.57 14.97 -5.50
C GLY A 71 -5.51 16.42 -6.01
N GLU A 72 -6.63 17.02 -6.41
CA GLU A 72 -6.75 18.47 -6.66
C GLU A 72 -7.49 19.12 -5.49
N GLN A 73 -6.80 19.41 -4.37
CA GLN A 73 -7.08 20.54 -3.46
C GLN A 73 -5.82 20.92 -2.69
#